data_AF-A0A917J2M0-F1
#
_entry.id   AF-A0A917J2M0-F1
#
_cell.length_a   1.000
_cell.length_b   1.000
_cell.length_c   1.000
_cell.angle_alpha   90.00
_cell.angle_beta   90.00
_cell.angle_gamma   90.00
#
_symmetry.space_group_name_H-M   'P 1'
#
loop_
_entity.id
_entity.type
_entity.pdbx_description
1 polymer ?
#
loop_
_entity_poly.entity_id
_entity_poly.type
_entity_poly.pdbx_seq_one_letter_code
_entity_poly.pdbx_strand_id
1 'polypeptide(L)'
;MVRTDIGKGSSLKEIRERERKEKDSSLREKCALLANERYGEDAVKKWSNANKGLFFLPLLDEEENIDKLAVLKPIDRHILSFASTKISDEGLYLFLEACMRECWIEGDKEILEDDEYFIPAANSLNKLIEGKKAVLLKR
;
A
#
# COMPACT_ATOMS: atom_id res chain seq x y z
N MET A 1 -31.95 -26.96 21.64
CA MET A 1 -32.62 -25.78 21.07
C MET A 1 -31.61 -24.63 21.07
N VAL A 2 -30.79 -24.56 20.02
CA VAL A 2 -29.76 -23.52 19.89
C VAL A 2 -30.47 -22.28 19.35
N ARG A 3 -30.57 -21.24 20.16
CA ARG A 3 -31.07 -19.93 19.74
C ARG A 3 -29.98 -19.24 18.93
N THR A 4 -30.07 -19.31 17.61
CA THR A 4 -29.40 -18.36 16.73
C THR A 4 -30.24 -17.09 16.68
N ASP A 5 -29.90 -16.12 17.52
CA ASP A 5 -30.32 -14.74 17.35
C ASP A 5 -29.63 -14.17 16.11
N ILE A 6 -30.28 -14.35 14.95
CA ILE A 6 -29.93 -13.66 13.71
C ILE A 6 -30.44 -12.24 13.85
N GLY A 7 -29.69 -11.42 14.57
CA GLY A 7 -29.87 -9.98 14.58
C GLY A 7 -29.58 -9.42 13.19
N LYS A 8 -30.63 -8.89 12.52
CA LYS A 8 -30.61 -8.03 11.32
C LYS A 8 -29.42 -8.27 10.38
N GLY A 9 -29.63 -9.21 9.45
CA GLY A 9 -28.63 -9.69 8.51
C GLY A 9 -27.90 -8.59 7.74
N SER A 10 -26.64 -8.38 8.10
CA SER A 10 -25.68 -7.80 7.18
C SER A 10 -25.50 -8.77 6.01
N SER A 11 -25.49 -8.26 4.78
CA SER A 11 -25.31 -9.12 3.60
C SER A 11 -23.94 -9.82 3.63
N LEU A 12 -23.80 -10.99 3.00
CA LEU A 12 -22.49 -11.67 2.84
C LEU A 12 -21.40 -10.73 2.28
N LYS A 13 -21.81 -9.74 1.50
CA LYS A 13 -20.93 -8.69 0.96
C LYS A 13 -20.43 -7.75 2.07
N GLU A 14 -21.30 -7.30 2.96
CA GLU A 14 -20.95 -6.42 4.08
C GLU A 14 -20.05 -7.11 5.11
N ILE A 15 -20.26 -8.42 5.33
CA ILE A 15 -19.41 -9.23 6.21
C ILE A 15 -17.99 -9.30 5.64
N ARG A 16 -17.84 -9.67 4.36
CA ARG A 16 -16.53 -9.74 3.69
C ARG A 16 -15.81 -8.39 3.63
N GLU A 17 -16.55 -7.31 3.39
CA GLU A 17 -15.98 -5.96 3.35
C GLU A 17 -15.47 -5.54 4.73
N ARG A 18 -16.18 -5.91 5.81
CA ARG A 18 -15.74 -5.68 7.18
C ARG A 18 -14.48 -6.46 7.52
N GLU A 19 -14.46 -7.76 7.25
CA GLU A 19 -13.29 -8.61 7.47
C GLU A 19 -12.06 -8.09 6.73
N ARG A 20 -12.22 -7.65 5.48
CA ARG A 20 -11.14 -7.04 4.70
C ARG A 20 -10.64 -5.74 5.35
N LYS A 21 -11.53 -4.84 5.78
CA LYS A 21 -11.15 -3.59 6.45
C LYS A 21 -10.44 -3.84 7.77
N GLU A 22 -10.87 -4.84 8.54
CA GLU A 22 -10.22 -5.24 9.79
C GLU A 22 -8.82 -5.80 9.54
N LYS A 23 -8.67 -6.66 8.53
CA LYS A 23 -7.36 -7.17 8.09
C LYS A 23 -6.44 -6.03 7.62
N ASP A 24 -6.94 -5.13 6.77
CA ASP A 24 -6.17 -3.99 6.25
C ASP A 24 -5.73 -3.05 7.40
N SER A 25 -6.61 -2.81 8.39
CA SER A 25 -6.30 -2.00 9.58
C SER A 25 -5.24 -2.67 10.44
N SER A 26 -5.40 -3.98 10.72
CA SER A 26 -4.44 -4.74 11.52
C SER A 26 -3.06 -4.79 10.84
N LEU A 27 -3.02 -5.02 9.53
CA LEU A 27 -1.77 -5.02 8.76
C LEU A 27 -1.10 -3.64 8.78
N ARG A 28 -1.88 -2.56 8.66
CA ARG A 28 -1.37 -1.19 8.75
C ARG A 28 -0.74 -0.90 10.11
N GLU A 29 -1.36 -1.34 11.20
CA GLU A 29 -0.81 -1.20 12.55
C GLU A 29 0.50 -1.97 12.71
N LYS A 30 0.55 -3.23 12.24
CA LYS A 30 1.79 -4.03 12.22
C LYS A 30 2.91 -3.34 11.44
N CYS A 31 2.62 -2.79 10.27
CA CYS A 31 3.60 -2.03 9.48
C CYS A 31 4.11 -0.78 10.21
N ALA A 32 3.22 -0.06 10.89
CA ALA A 32 3.58 1.14 11.65
C ALA A 32 4.48 0.80 12.84
N LEU A 33 4.17 -0.28 13.58
CA LEU A 33 4.99 -0.79 14.66
C LEU A 33 6.37 -1.18 14.14
N LEU A 34 6.44 -1.99 13.08
CA LEU A 34 7.70 -2.43 12.47
C LEU A 34 8.54 -1.24 11.97
N ALA A 35 7.92 -0.23 11.36
CA ALA A 35 8.63 0.98 10.95
C ALA A 35 9.18 1.77 12.14
N ASN A 36 8.42 1.90 13.23
CA ASN A 36 8.88 2.55 14.45
C ASN A 36 10.01 1.78 15.13
N GLU A 37 9.95 0.44 15.12
CA GLU A 37 11.01 -0.42 15.64
C GLU A 37 12.31 -0.30 14.82
N ARG A 38 12.19 -0.25 13.48
CA ARG A 38 13.36 -0.17 12.58
C ARG A 38 14.01 1.22 12.56
N TYR A 39 13.21 2.28 12.55
CA TYR A 39 13.69 3.64 12.26
C TYR A 39 13.53 4.63 13.42
N GLY A 40 12.80 4.26 14.47
CA GLY A 40 12.45 5.13 15.57
C GLY A 40 11.19 5.96 15.30
N GLU A 41 10.34 6.09 16.33
CA GLU A 41 9.06 6.79 16.23
C GLU A 41 9.21 8.27 15.81
N ASP A 42 10.28 8.94 16.27
CA ASP A 42 10.53 10.35 15.92
C ASP A 42 10.86 10.53 14.43
N ALA A 43 11.63 9.61 13.84
CA ALA A 43 11.94 9.65 12.41
C ALA A 43 10.68 9.41 11.57
N VAL A 44 9.90 8.40 11.94
CA VAL A 44 8.63 8.06 11.27
C VAL A 44 7.63 9.22 11.36
N LYS A 45 7.48 9.84 12.54
CA LYS A 45 6.66 11.04 12.72
C LYS A 45 7.15 12.21 11.85
N LYS A 46 8.46 12.46 11.80
CA LYS A 46 9.05 13.51 10.97
C LYS A 46 8.74 13.29 9.49
N TRP A 47 8.89 12.06 9.00
CA TRP A 47 8.57 11.70 7.61
C TRP A 47 7.08 11.87 7.30
N SER A 48 6.20 11.44 8.20
CA SER A 48 4.76 11.61 8.06
C SER A 48 4.38 13.09 7.98
N ASN A 49 4.91 13.92 8.88
CA ASN A 49 4.64 15.36 8.89
C ASN A 49 5.16 16.06 7.62
N ALA A 50 6.36 15.68 7.15
CA ALA A 50 6.95 16.23 5.93
C ALA A 50 6.16 15.87 4.66
N ASN A 51 5.51 14.70 4.64
CA ASN A 51 4.86 14.14 3.45
C ASN A 51 3.32 14.10 3.50
N LYS A 52 2.71 14.73 4.53
CA LYS A 52 1.25 14.71 4.77
C LYS A 52 0.69 13.29 4.94
N GLY A 53 1.44 12.46 5.66
CA GLY A 53 1.14 11.05 5.89
C GLY A 53 2.19 10.12 5.29
N LEU A 54 2.01 8.83 5.55
CA LEU A 54 2.83 7.75 5.04
C LEU A 54 1.94 6.64 4.48
N PHE A 55 2.47 5.91 3.51
CA PHE A 55 1.93 4.68 2.98
C PHE A 55 2.94 3.57 3.28
N PHE A 56 2.44 2.41 3.69
CA PHE A 56 3.25 1.22 3.88
C PHE A 56 2.95 0.24 2.76
N LEU A 57 4.00 -0.32 2.17
CA LEU A 57 3.90 -1.37 1.16
C LEU A 57 4.61 -2.61 1.71
N PRO A 58 3.86 -3.49 2.42
CA PRO A 58 4.40 -4.76 2.88
C PRO A 58 4.38 -5.80 1.75
N LEU A 59 5.44 -6.61 1.68
CA LEU A 59 5.42 -7.90 1.00
C LEU A 59 5.29 -8.98 2.07
N LEU A 60 4.35 -9.89 1.84
CA LEU A 60 4.04 -10.95 2.79
C LEU A 60 4.67 -12.26 2.32
N ASP A 61 5.16 -13.06 3.27
CA ASP A 61 5.57 -14.44 3.02
C ASP A 61 4.35 -15.38 2.92
N GLU A 62 4.61 -16.67 2.73
CA GLU A 62 3.57 -17.71 2.64
C GLU A 62 2.73 -17.84 3.93
N GLU A 63 3.24 -17.37 5.07
CA GLU A 63 2.59 -17.42 6.37
C GLU A 63 1.83 -16.10 6.71
N GLU A 64 1.70 -15.20 5.73
CA GLU A 64 1.11 -13.86 5.89
C GLU A 64 1.89 -12.95 6.88
N ASN A 65 3.17 -13.23 7.14
CA ASN A 65 4.05 -12.33 7.88
C ASN A 65 4.70 -11.30 6.95
N ILE A 66 5.08 -10.15 7.50
CA ILE A 66 5.77 -9.10 6.73
C ILE A 66 7.23 -9.52 6.52
N ASP A 67 7.57 -9.96 5.31
CA ASP A 67 8.95 -10.26 4.89
C ASP A 67 9.71 -8.97 4.58
N LYS A 68 9.15 -8.14 3.70
CA LYS A 68 9.74 -6.85 3.30
C LYS A 68 8.76 -5.70 3.51
N LEU A 69 9.29 -4.51 3.78
CA LEU A 69 8.50 -3.31 4.01
C LEU A 69 9.14 -2.10 3.34
N ALA A 70 8.34 -1.39 2.55
CA ALA A 70 8.66 -0.03 2.10
C ALA A 70 7.77 1.01 2.79
N VAL A 71 8.40 2.12 3.20
CA VAL A 71 7.77 3.33 3.71
C VAL A 71 7.78 4.36 2.59
N LEU A 72 6.59 4.77 2.16
CA LEU A 72 6.37 5.61 1.01
C LEU A 72 5.66 6.92 1.41
N LYS A 73 5.96 8.02 0.73
CA LYS A 73 5.09 9.20 0.75
C LYS A 73 3.82 8.95 -0.09
N PRO A 74 2.71 9.65 0.18
CA PRO A 74 1.51 9.57 -0.63
C PRO A 74 1.79 9.92 -2.09
N ILE A 75 1.33 9.06 -3.00
CA ILE A 75 1.39 9.36 -4.43
C ILE A 75 0.47 10.55 -4.77
N ASP A 76 1.00 11.48 -5.56
CA ASP A 76 0.31 12.68 -6.01
C ASP A 76 0.32 12.83 -7.54
N ARG A 77 -0.35 13.89 -8.03
CA ARG A 77 -0.46 14.19 -9.46
C ARG A 77 0.88 14.51 -10.13
N HIS A 78 1.85 15.05 -9.39
CA HIS A 78 3.15 15.44 -9.93
C HIS A 78 4.00 14.20 -10.17
N ILE A 79 3.98 13.25 -9.23
CA ILE A 79 4.62 11.94 -9.37
C ILE A 79 4.01 11.18 -10.56
N LEU A 80 2.67 11.10 -10.64
CA LEU A 80 2.00 10.44 -11.75
C LEU A 80 2.31 11.09 -13.10
N SER A 81 2.35 12.43 -13.15
CA SER A 81 2.71 13.18 -14.35
C SER A 81 4.15 12.89 -14.76
N PHE A 82 5.10 12.93 -13.82
CA PHE A 82 6.49 12.60 -14.08
C PHE A 82 6.65 11.16 -14.57
N ALA A 83 6.07 10.19 -13.85
CA ALA A 83 6.13 8.78 -14.21
C ALA A 83 5.54 8.50 -15.59
N SER A 84 4.49 9.23 -16.01
CA SER A 84 3.93 9.10 -17.35
C SER A 84 4.90 9.46 -18.48
N THR A 85 5.87 10.35 -18.22
CA THR A 85 6.96 10.67 -19.18
C THR A 85 7.96 9.53 -19.36
N LYS A 86 7.95 8.54 -18.46
CA LYS A 86 8.80 7.35 -18.49
C LYS A 86 8.14 6.16 -19.18
N ILE A 87 6.87 6.29 -19.59
CA ILE A 87 6.19 5.30 -20.42
C ILE A 87 6.88 5.30 -21.79
N SER A 88 7.77 4.33 -22.00
CA SER A 88 8.40 4.01 -23.28
C SER A 88 7.88 2.64 -23.76
N ASP A 89 8.62 1.96 -24.64
CA ASP A 89 8.29 0.62 -25.13
C ASP A 89 8.15 -0.44 -24.01
N GLU A 90 8.81 -0.23 -22.86
CA GLU A 90 8.69 -1.07 -21.65
C GLU A 90 7.40 -0.81 -20.86
N GLY A 91 6.58 0.13 -21.33
CA GLY A 91 5.17 0.29 -20.96
C GLY A 91 4.93 0.59 -19.48
N LEU A 92 4.01 -0.17 -18.88
CA LEU A 92 3.54 0.04 -17.50
C LEU A 92 4.63 -0.22 -16.45
N TYR A 93 5.67 -1.00 -16.78
CA TYR A 93 6.73 -1.37 -15.84
C TYR A 93 7.53 -0.15 -15.38
N LEU A 94 8.11 0.60 -16.32
CA LEU A 94 8.87 1.82 -16.04
C LEU A 94 8.01 2.91 -15.40
N PHE A 95 6.71 2.94 -15.70
CA PHE A 95 5.78 3.85 -15.03
C PHE A 95 5.65 3.52 -13.54
N LEU A 96 5.44 2.25 -13.20
CA LEU A 96 5.30 1.82 -11.81
C LEU A 96 6.61 1.96 -11.05
N GLU A 97 7.74 1.65 -11.69
CA GLU A 97 9.06 1.86 -11.12
C GLU A 97 9.31 3.34 -10.80
N ALA A 98 9.03 4.23 -11.76
CA ALA A 98 9.14 5.67 -11.54
C ALA A 98 8.23 6.13 -10.41
N CYS A 99 6.99 5.62 -10.31
CA CYS A 99 6.10 5.93 -9.20
C CYS A 99 6.66 5.45 -7.85
N MET A 100 7.17 4.22 -7.78
CA MET A 100 7.73 3.65 -6.55
C MET A 100 8.96 4.43 -6.08
N ARG A 101 9.90 4.71 -6.99
CA ARG A 101 11.11 5.48 -6.69
C ARG A 101 10.78 6.89 -6.22
N GLU A 102 9.87 7.57 -6.91
CA GLU A 102 9.44 8.90 -6.50
C GLU A 102 8.71 8.91 -5.17
N CYS A 103 7.98 7.85 -4.81
CA CYS A 103 7.30 7.74 -3.52
C CYS A 103 8.21 7.24 -2.39
N TRP A 104 9.40 6.71 -2.69
CA TRP A 104 10.27 6.07 -1.70
C TRP A 104 10.74 7.04 -0.62
N ILE A 105 10.62 6.65 0.65
CA ILE A 105 11.26 7.34 1.78
C ILE A 105 12.36 6.45 2.35
N GLU A 106 11.99 5.24 2.75
CA GLU A 106 12.92 4.25 3.32
C GLU A 106 12.31 2.85 3.25
N GLY A 107 13.12 1.79 3.34
CA GLY A 107 12.62 0.42 3.29
C GLY A 107 13.67 -0.61 2.88
N ASP A 108 13.22 -1.85 2.73
CA ASP A 108 14.06 -2.93 2.19
C ASP A 108 14.30 -2.71 0.68
N LYS A 109 15.54 -2.37 0.31
CA LYS A 109 15.90 -1.93 -1.06
C LYS A 109 15.68 -3.00 -2.11
N GLU A 110 15.68 -4.26 -1.73
CA GLU A 110 15.39 -5.39 -2.60
C GLU A 110 14.04 -5.24 -3.31
N ILE A 111 13.07 -4.53 -2.70
CA ILE A 111 11.78 -4.19 -3.33
C ILE A 111 11.96 -3.40 -4.64
N LEU A 112 13.03 -2.62 -4.79
CA LEU A 112 13.32 -1.82 -5.99
C LEU A 112 14.41 -2.41 -6.88
N GLU A 113 15.14 -3.42 -6.40
CA GLU A 113 16.37 -3.92 -7.02
C GLU A 113 16.23 -5.36 -7.52
N ASP A 114 15.26 -6.12 -7.00
CA ASP A 114 15.01 -7.51 -7.36
C ASP A 114 13.58 -7.66 -7.89
N ASP A 115 13.47 -8.19 -9.11
CA ASP A 115 12.20 -8.39 -9.82
C ASP A 115 11.21 -9.26 -9.03
N GLU A 116 11.71 -10.24 -8.24
CA GLU A 116 10.87 -11.13 -7.42
C GLU A 116 10.06 -10.34 -6.39
N TYR A 117 10.64 -9.29 -5.82
CA TYR A 117 9.99 -8.40 -4.87
C TYR A 117 9.33 -7.20 -5.55
N PHE A 118 9.92 -6.68 -6.64
CA PHE A 118 9.41 -5.52 -7.35
C PHE A 118 8.05 -5.80 -7.99
N ILE A 119 7.89 -6.93 -8.68
CA ILE A 119 6.65 -7.26 -9.39
C ILE A 119 5.42 -7.27 -8.45
N PRO A 120 5.42 -7.99 -7.30
CA PRO A 120 4.28 -7.98 -6.37
C PRO A 120 4.07 -6.60 -5.72
N ALA A 121 5.14 -5.86 -5.43
CA ALA A 121 5.07 -4.50 -4.90
C ALA A 121 4.42 -3.53 -5.90
N ALA A 122 4.86 -3.55 -7.15
CA ALA A 122 4.35 -2.75 -8.26
C ALA A 122 2.88 -3.06 -8.54
N ASN A 123 2.48 -4.34 -8.50
CA ASN A 123 1.07 -4.74 -8.65
C ASN A 123 0.18 -4.20 -7.52
N SER A 124 0.67 -4.21 -6.28
CA SER A 124 -0.04 -3.64 -5.13
C SER A 124 -0.18 -2.11 -5.27
N LEU A 125 0.87 -1.42 -5.72
CA LEU A 125 0.80 0.01 -6.02
C LEU A 125 -0.18 0.30 -7.17
N ASN A 126 -0.17 -0.49 -8.24
CA ASN A 126 -1.06 -0.29 -9.38
C ASN A 126 -2.54 -0.39 -8.96
N LYS A 127 -2.89 -1.41 -8.16
CA LYS A 127 -4.25 -1.55 -7.59
C LYS A 127 -4.67 -0.32 -6.77
N LEU A 128 -3.73 0.26 -6.00
CA LEU A 128 -3.98 1.47 -5.22
C LEU A 128 -4.23 2.69 -6.12
N ILE A 129 -3.43 2.85 -7.17
CA ILE A 129 -3.60 3.93 -8.16
C ILE A 129 -4.94 3.80 -8.88
N GLU A 130 -5.30 2.59 -9.32
CA GLU A 130 -6.60 2.30 -9.94
C GLU A 130 -7.77 2.56 -8.98
N GLY A 131 -7.64 2.14 -7.72
CA GLY A 131 -8.64 2.41 -6.68
C GLY A 131 -8.87 3.90 -6.45
N LYS A 132 -7.81 4.74 -6.51
CA LYS A 132 -7.95 6.21 -6.46
C LYS A 132 -8.63 6.77 -7.72
N LYS A 133 -8.38 6.21 -8.90
CA LYS A 133 -9.06 6.61 -10.14
C LYS A 133 -10.55 6.29 -10.11
N ALA A 134 -10.96 5.17 -9.48
CA ALA A 134 -12.35 4.73 -9.39
C ALA A 134 -13.25 5.66 -8.52
N VAL A 135 -12.68 6.57 -7.73
CA VAL A 135 -13.44 7.54 -6.91
C VAL A 135 -13.78 8.83 -7.68
N LEU A 136 -13.25 9.03 -8.89
CA LEU A 136 -13.60 10.16 -9.76
C LEU A 136 -14.93 9.92 -10.47
N LEU A 137 -16.04 10.12 -9.76
CA LEU A 137 -17.32 10.39 -10.41
C LEU A 137 -17.29 11.81 -10.96
N LYS A 138 -17.26 11.93 -12.28
CA LYS A 138 -17.54 13.19 -12.98
C LYS A 138 -18.98 13.59 -12.63
N ARG A 139 -19.19 14.87 -12.34
CA ARG A 139 -20.53 15.46 -12.22
C ARG A 139 -21.39 15.12 -13.44
#